data_AF-A0A1B7Y4K4-F1
#
_entry.id   AF-A0A1B7Y4K4-F1
#
_cell.length_a   1.000
_cell.length_b   1.000
_cell.length_c   1.000
_cell.angle_alpha   90.00
_cell.angle_beta   90.00
_cell.angle_gamma   90.00
#
_symmetry.space_group_name_H-M   'P 1'
#
loop_
_entity.id
_entity.type
_entity.pdbx_description
1 polymer ?
#
loop_
_entity_poly.entity_id
_entity_poly.type
_entity_poly.pdbx_seq_one_letter_code
_entity_poly.pdbx_strand_id
1 'polypeptide(L)'
;MFFVGSLFRSSATAASQPSLASMQTNVIPEFDVVDDDAGDDPESFRMEPSVENARFRTNFYPSYTMVYGWPSTGGFYMLQCDGVDLEFLGLDRLIPTPRGDDPADEDTHCTNMRKLGAKFYKSDWDYHLKTTKHDDPQERHQKAMELGKENFFAAEEVNKSAEKFVEVFGWPTTGGVWALKVPTDKVHSFGVRNAFTMDEKCRAMEMMGGVFYAQPNDCPGLDLAPS
;
A
#
# COMPACT_ATOMS: atom_id res chain seq x y z
N MET A 1 -27.07 -70.98 53.31
CA MET A 1 -27.38 -69.55 53.54
C MET A 1 -27.12 -68.84 52.22
N PHE A 2 -28.13 -68.63 51.37
CA PHE A 2 -29.13 -67.55 51.35
C PHE A 2 -28.67 -66.26 50.63
N PHE A 3 -29.41 -65.93 49.55
CA PHE A 3 -29.62 -64.65 48.80
C PHE A 3 -28.47 -64.07 47.93
N VAL A 4 -28.58 -63.98 46.59
CA VAL A 4 -29.33 -63.06 45.68
C VAL A 4 -28.71 -61.65 45.60
N GLY A 5 -28.35 -61.19 44.39
CA GLY A 5 -27.98 -59.78 44.16
C GLY A 5 -27.44 -59.42 42.77
N SER A 6 -28.36 -59.26 41.81
CA SER A 6 -28.35 -58.36 40.63
C SER A 6 -27.17 -58.33 39.63
N LEU A 7 -27.51 -58.76 38.41
CA LEU A 7 -26.97 -58.24 37.16
C LEU A 7 -27.20 -56.72 37.09
N PHE A 8 -26.16 -55.94 36.78
CA PHE A 8 -26.31 -54.63 36.16
C PHE A 8 -25.54 -54.60 34.85
N ARG A 9 -26.33 -54.63 33.78
CA ARG A 9 -25.96 -54.37 32.40
C ARG A 9 -25.79 -52.86 32.27
N SER A 10 -24.56 -52.37 32.25
CA SER A 10 -24.32 -50.95 31.98
C SER A 10 -24.39 -50.73 30.47
N SER A 11 -25.55 -50.24 30.02
CA SER A 11 -25.77 -49.75 28.67
C SER A 11 -24.86 -48.56 28.42
N ALA A 12 -23.96 -48.69 27.44
CA ALA A 12 -23.28 -47.56 26.83
C ALA A 12 -24.35 -46.70 26.14
N THR A 13 -24.60 -45.51 26.69
CA THR A 13 -25.46 -44.51 26.07
C THR A 13 -24.70 -43.99 24.85
N ALA A 14 -25.19 -44.36 23.66
CA ALA A 14 -24.72 -43.83 22.40
C ALA A 14 -24.98 -42.31 22.38
N ALA A 15 -23.93 -41.51 22.52
CA ALA A 15 -23.99 -40.09 22.25
C ALA A 15 -24.33 -39.92 20.77
N SER A 16 -25.49 -39.34 20.50
CA SER A 16 -25.98 -39.07 19.15
C SER A 16 -25.00 -38.17 18.42
N GLN A 17 -24.50 -38.65 17.28
CA GLN A 17 -23.80 -37.79 16.32
C GLN A 17 -24.75 -36.65 15.90
N PRO A 18 -24.29 -35.39 15.88
CA PRO A 18 -25.10 -34.31 15.32
C PRO A 18 -25.30 -34.57 13.82
N SER A 19 -26.56 -34.57 13.40
CA SER A 19 -26.98 -34.75 12.01
C SER A 19 -26.36 -33.68 11.13
N LEU A 20 -25.65 -34.11 10.09
CA LEU A 20 -25.27 -33.30 8.92
C LEU A 20 -26.55 -32.83 8.21
N ALA A 21 -27.11 -31.71 8.67
CA ALA A 21 -28.22 -31.04 8.02
C ALA A 21 -27.89 -29.55 7.87
N SER A 22 -27.88 -29.12 6.60
CA SER A 22 -27.85 -27.73 6.12
C SER A 22 -26.56 -26.95 6.39
N MET A 23 -25.49 -27.28 5.65
CA MET A 23 -24.61 -26.21 5.17
C MET A 23 -25.41 -25.46 4.10
N GLN A 24 -25.99 -24.31 4.45
CA GLN A 24 -26.36 -23.33 3.45
C GLN A 24 -25.09 -23.01 2.67
N THR A 25 -25.07 -23.37 1.39
CA THR A 25 -24.02 -22.98 0.46
C THR A 25 -24.06 -21.47 0.37
N ASN A 26 -23.21 -20.79 1.15
CA ASN A 26 -22.88 -19.41 0.87
C ASN A 26 -22.32 -19.42 -0.55
N VAL A 27 -23.05 -18.79 -1.47
CA VAL A 27 -22.58 -18.52 -2.82
C VAL A 27 -21.30 -17.69 -2.65
N ILE A 28 -20.16 -18.34 -2.84
CA ILE A 28 -18.88 -17.66 -2.98
C ILE A 28 -19.08 -16.76 -4.20
N PRO A 29 -18.89 -15.43 -4.09
CA PRO A 29 -18.91 -14.58 -5.28
C PRO A 29 -17.84 -15.12 -6.23
N GLU A 30 -18.26 -15.47 -7.44
CA GLU A 30 -17.40 -15.91 -8.51
C GLU A 30 -16.36 -14.80 -8.75
N PHE A 31 -15.17 -14.98 -8.18
CA PHE A 31 -14.03 -14.14 -8.49
C PHE A 31 -13.51 -14.70 -9.79
N ASP A 32 -13.92 -14.07 -10.90
CA ASP A 32 -13.37 -14.35 -12.22
C ASP A 32 -11.84 -14.19 -12.11
N VAL A 33 -11.16 -15.32 -12.06
CA VAL A 33 -9.73 -15.38 -12.32
C VAL A 33 -9.63 -15.06 -13.79
N VAL A 34 -9.36 -13.79 -14.10
CA VAL A 34 -9.02 -13.35 -15.44
C VAL A 34 -7.83 -14.21 -15.90
N ASP A 35 -8.09 -15.11 -16.84
CA ASP A 35 -7.07 -15.87 -17.53
C ASP A 35 -6.05 -14.88 -18.10
N ASP A 36 -4.81 -15.00 -17.66
CA ASP A 36 -3.64 -14.20 -18.05
C ASP A 36 -3.19 -14.50 -19.51
N ASP A 37 -4.09 -14.99 -20.36
CA ASP A 37 -3.87 -15.17 -21.80
C ASP A 37 -4.42 -13.94 -22.53
N ALA A 38 -3.85 -12.78 -22.17
CA ALA A 38 -4.02 -11.54 -22.90
C ALA A 38 -3.35 -11.68 -24.26
N GLY A 39 -4.09 -12.23 -25.22
CA GLY A 39 -3.79 -12.06 -26.63
C GLY A 39 -3.59 -10.57 -26.95
N ASP A 40 -2.69 -10.29 -27.89
CA ASP A 40 -2.28 -8.98 -28.41
C ASP A 40 -3.46 -8.04 -28.78
N ASP A 41 -4.17 -7.56 -27.77
CA ASP A 41 -5.10 -6.44 -27.87
C ASP A 41 -4.41 -5.20 -27.29
N PRO A 42 -3.91 -4.28 -28.14
CA PRO A 42 -3.24 -3.07 -27.68
C PRO A 42 -4.17 -2.12 -26.90
N GLU A 43 -5.48 -2.37 -26.87
CA GLU A 43 -6.46 -1.64 -26.06
C GLU A 43 -6.66 -2.25 -24.65
N SER A 44 -6.11 -3.45 -24.38
CA SER A 44 -6.10 -4.06 -23.04
C SER A 44 -5.05 -3.46 -22.10
N PHE A 45 -4.10 -2.70 -22.66
CA PHE A 45 -3.33 -1.69 -21.96
C PHE A 45 -4.27 -0.51 -21.64
N ARG A 46 -5.32 -0.79 -20.88
CA ARG A 46 -6.23 0.23 -20.34
C ARG A 46 -5.35 1.21 -19.59
N MET A 47 -5.10 2.32 -20.28
CA MET A 47 -4.50 3.51 -19.74
C MET A 47 -5.16 3.75 -18.38
N GLU A 48 -4.32 3.79 -17.37
CA GLU A 48 -4.65 3.86 -15.95
C GLU A 48 -5.80 4.84 -15.71
N PRO A 49 -6.70 4.59 -14.73
CA PRO A 49 -7.70 5.60 -14.40
C PRO A 49 -6.96 6.90 -14.16
N SER A 50 -7.21 7.94 -14.97
CA SER A 50 -6.58 9.25 -14.80
C SER A 50 -6.68 9.56 -13.31
N VAL A 51 -5.55 9.76 -12.62
CA VAL A 51 -5.55 9.79 -11.14
C VAL A 51 -6.41 10.97 -10.67
N GLU A 52 -6.58 11.99 -11.51
CA GLU A 52 -7.54 13.09 -11.35
C GLU A 52 -9.01 12.65 -11.22
N ASN A 53 -9.41 11.51 -11.81
CA ASN A 53 -10.76 10.92 -11.78
C ASN A 53 -10.85 9.61 -10.97
N ALA A 54 -9.83 9.24 -10.19
CA ALA A 54 -9.89 8.01 -9.42
C ALA A 54 -11.00 8.12 -8.36
N ARG A 55 -12.00 7.23 -8.47
CA ARG A 55 -13.14 7.16 -7.56
C ARG A 55 -12.77 6.61 -6.17
N PHE A 56 -11.59 6.04 -6.03
CA PHE A 56 -11.14 5.32 -4.85
C PHE A 56 -9.81 5.86 -4.34
N ARG A 57 -9.69 6.01 -3.02
CA ARG A 57 -8.43 6.31 -2.33
C ARG A 57 -7.47 5.13 -2.36
N THR A 58 -7.98 3.90 -2.48
CA THR A 58 -7.17 2.69 -2.35
C THR A 58 -7.36 1.75 -3.53
N ASN A 59 -6.25 1.27 -4.10
CA ASN A 59 -6.22 0.20 -5.08
C ASN A 59 -5.35 -0.95 -4.55
N PHE A 60 -5.91 -2.16 -4.49
CA PHE A 60 -5.18 -3.35 -4.02
C PHE A 60 -4.40 -4.00 -5.16
N TYR A 61 -3.11 -4.26 -4.92
CA TYR A 61 -2.23 -5.03 -5.80
C TYR A 61 -1.77 -6.30 -5.06
N PRO A 62 -1.27 -7.34 -5.78
CA PRO A 62 -0.90 -8.61 -5.16
C PRO A 62 0.13 -8.52 -4.03
N SER A 63 0.96 -7.47 -3.99
CA SER A 63 2.05 -7.33 -3.02
C SER A 63 2.06 -6.03 -2.21
N TYR A 64 1.09 -5.14 -2.45
CA TYR A 64 0.95 -3.86 -1.75
C TYR A 64 -0.40 -3.20 -2.03
N THR A 65 -0.73 -2.17 -1.27
CA THR A 65 -1.88 -1.30 -1.56
C THR A 65 -1.36 0.05 -2.04
N MET A 66 -1.85 0.55 -3.17
CA MET A 66 -1.59 1.93 -3.56
C MET A 66 -2.67 2.82 -2.97
N VAL A 67 -2.25 3.87 -2.27
CA VAL A 67 -3.14 4.86 -1.66
C VAL A 67 -2.91 6.22 -2.31
N TYR A 68 -4.01 6.90 -2.58
CA TYR A 68 -4.08 8.21 -3.20
C TYR A 68 -4.76 9.21 -2.28
N GLY A 69 -4.41 10.48 -2.42
CA GLY A 69 -5.09 11.60 -1.76
C GLY A 69 -5.03 12.84 -2.62
N TRP A 70 -6.09 13.65 -2.61
CA TRP A 70 -6.20 14.83 -3.47
C TRP A 70 -6.31 16.10 -2.63
N PRO A 71 -5.22 16.85 -2.44
CA PRO A 71 -5.29 18.08 -1.67
C PRO A 71 -6.13 19.13 -2.43
N SER A 72 -6.79 20.01 -1.68
CA SER A 72 -7.59 21.12 -2.20
C SER A 72 -6.78 22.11 -3.04
N THR A 73 -5.46 22.16 -2.84
CA THR A 73 -4.51 22.93 -3.64
C THR A 73 -4.28 22.37 -5.06
N GLY A 74 -4.81 21.19 -5.36
CA GLY A 74 -4.65 20.49 -6.63
C GLY A 74 -3.43 19.56 -6.66
N GLY A 75 -3.37 18.73 -7.72
CA GLY A 75 -2.45 17.59 -7.80
C GLY A 75 -2.94 16.41 -6.96
N PHE A 76 -2.04 15.49 -6.64
CA PHE A 76 -2.34 14.33 -5.80
C PHE A 76 -1.10 13.76 -5.11
N TYR A 77 -1.32 13.08 -3.99
CA TYR A 77 -0.33 12.26 -3.31
C TYR A 77 -0.50 10.80 -3.69
N MET A 78 0.62 10.08 -3.80
CA MET A 78 0.65 8.61 -3.91
C MET A 78 1.53 8.01 -2.82
N LEU A 79 1.09 6.88 -2.28
CA LEU A 79 1.83 6.12 -1.29
C LEU A 79 1.57 4.62 -1.45
N GLN A 80 2.65 3.85 -1.49
CA GLN A 80 2.59 2.40 -1.35
C GLN A 80 2.47 2.05 0.13
N CYS A 81 1.38 1.41 0.52
CA CYS A 81 1.04 1.08 1.90
C CYS A 81 1.06 -0.43 2.16
N ASP A 82 1.51 -0.79 3.37
CA ASP A 82 1.26 -2.08 3.99
C ASP A 82 0.03 -2.03 4.93
N GLY A 83 -0.29 -3.15 5.58
CA GLY A 83 -1.46 -3.23 6.46
C GLY A 83 -1.41 -2.28 7.66
N VAL A 84 -0.21 -1.96 8.16
CA VAL A 84 0.01 -1.03 9.27
C VAL A 84 -0.19 0.41 8.80
N ASP A 85 0.27 0.74 7.60
CA ASP A 85 0.04 2.04 6.98
C ASP A 85 -1.45 2.30 6.75
N LEU A 86 -2.19 1.30 6.25
CA LEU A 86 -3.64 1.42 6.07
C LEU A 86 -4.37 1.67 7.40
N GLU A 87 -3.99 0.96 8.46
CA GLU A 87 -4.54 1.16 9.80
C GLU A 87 -4.22 2.57 10.34
N PHE A 88 -3.00 3.06 10.14
CA PHE A 88 -2.61 4.42 10.50
C PHE A 88 -3.41 5.49 9.74
N LEU A 89 -3.74 5.25 8.48
CA LEU A 89 -4.56 6.14 7.66
C LEU A 89 -6.07 5.98 7.91
N GLY A 90 -6.49 5.01 8.73
CA GLY A 90 -7.90 4.72 8.97
C GLY A 90 -8.64 4.16 7.74
N LEU A 91 -7.92 3.47 6.85
CA LEU A 91 -8.45 2.89 5.63
C LEU A 91 -8.79 1.41 5.79
N ASP A 92 -9.79 0.94 5.05
CA ASP A 92 -10.18 -0.47 5.05
C ASP A 92 -9.10 -1.34 4.36
N ARG A 93 -8.82 -2.51 4.93
CA ARG A 93 -7.78 -3.44 4.47
C ARG A 93 -8.25 -4.42 3.41
N LEU A 94 -9.56 -4.54 3.22
CA LEU A 94 -10.22 -5.58 2.42
C LEU A 94 -11.07 -4.97 1.29
N ILE A 95 -11.61 -3.78 1.51
CA ILE A 95 -12.54 -3.12 0.59
C ILE A 95 -11.95 -1.80 0.11
N PRO A 96 -11.95 -1.51 -1.21
CA PRO A 96 -11.48 -0.22 -1.70
C PRO A 96 -12.28 0.94 -1.08
N THR A 97 -11.58 1.86 -0.44
CA THR A 97 -12.18 3.05 0.17
C THR A 97 -12.45 4.09 -0.92
N PRO A 98 -13.69 4.57 -1.10
CA PRO A 98 -14.00 5.62 -2.06
C PRO A 98 -13.33 6.95 -1.66
N ARG A 99 -13.10 7.82 -2.65
CA ARG A 99 -12.71 9.21 -2.42
C ARG A 99 -13.80 9.94 -1.65
N GLY A 100 -13.42 10.80 -0.71
CA GLY A 100 -14.35 11.63 0.04
C GLY A 100 -14.85 12.82 -0.79
N ASP A 101 -16.09 13.22 -0.54
CA ASP A 101 -16.70 14.39 -1.20
C ASP A 101 -16.28 15.72 -0.56
N ASP A 102 -15.89 15.71 0.72
CA ASP A 102 -15.44 16.90 1.44
C ASP A 102 -13.94 17.17 1.19
N PRO A 103 -13.57 18.33 0.61
CA PRO A 103 -12.18 18.70 0.42
C PRO A 103 -11.38 18.79 1.74
N ALA A 104 -11.99 19.15 2.87
CA ALA A 104 -11.28 19.25 4.14
C ALA A 104 -10.88 17.87 4.71
N ASP A 105 -11.73 16.87 4.50
CA ASP A 105 -11.43 15.49 4.84
C ASP A 105 -10.31 14.93 3.96
N GLU A 106 -10.30 15.27 2.66
CA GLU A 106 -9.20 14.92 1.76
C GLU A 106 -7.88 15.59 2.13
N ASP A 107 -7.88 16.86 2.53
CA ASP A 107 -6.68 17.55 3.00
C ASP A 107 -6.11 16.90 4.28
N THR A 108 -7.00 16.47 5.18
CA THR A 108 -6.62 15.73 6.38
C THR A 108 -6.01 14.37 6.04
N HIS A 109 -6.61 13.65 5.10
CA HIS A 109 -6.07 12.39 4.57
C HIS A 109 -4.69 12.60 3.94
N CYS A 110 -4.53 13.61 3.09
CA CYS A 110 -3.23 13.97 2.49
C CYS A 110 -2.18 14.31 3.55
N THR A 111 -2.55 15.06 4.58
CA THR A 111 -1.66 15.39 5.69
C THR A 111 -1.16 14.14 6.42
N ASN A 112 -2.04 13.15 6.62
CA ASN A 112 -1.65 11.87 7.21
C ASN A 112 -0.80 11.01 6.27
N MET A 113 -1.09 11.01 4.96
CA MET A 113 -0.24 10.34 3.97
C MET A 113 1.19 10.89 3.94
N ARG A 114 1.36 12.22 4.10
CA ARG A 114 2.68 12.85 4.15
C ARG A 114 3.53 12.39 5.35
N LYS A 115 2.89 12.08 6.48
CA LYS A 115 3.56 11.48 7.64
C LYS A 115 4.21 10.12 7.32
N LEU A 116 3.71 9.44 6.30
CA LEU A 116 4.25 8.16 5.83
C LEU A 116 5.17 8.31 4.59
N GLY A 117 5.52 9.54 4.20
CA GLY A 117 6.42 9.80 3.08
C GLY A 117 5.74 9.74 1.71
N ALA A 118 4.44 10.00 1.63
CA ALA A 118 3.73 10.06 0.35
C ALA A 118 4.35 11.08 -0.60
N LYS A 119 4.40 10.72 -1.89
CA LYS A 119 4.99 11.55 -2.95
C LYS A 119 3.91 12.39 -3.63
N PHE A 120 4.19 13.68 -3.78
CA PHE A 120 3.31 14.61 -4.48
C PHE A 120 3.59 14.66 -5.98
N TYR A 121 2.52 14.70 -6.77
CA TYR A 121 2.54 14.90 -8.22
C TYR A 121 1.55 15.99 -8.61
N LYS A 122 1.98 16.87 -9.52
CA LYS A 122 1.13 17.98 -10.00
C LYS A 122 0.02 17.52 -10.93
N SER A 123 0.25 16.45 -11.67
CA SER A 123 -0.67 15.85 -12.64
C SER A 123 -0.20 14.45 -13.01
N ASP A 124 -1.03 13.69 -13.72
CA ASP A 124 -0.69 12.36 -14.23
C ASP A 124 0.59 12.41 -15.09
N TRP A 125 0.78 13.48 -15.86
CA TRP A 125 1.99 13.70 -16.65
C TRP A 125 3.23 13.95 -15.79
N ASP A 126 3.11 14.66 -14.67
CA ASP A 126 4.21 14.85 -13.73
C ASP A 126 4.61 13.52 -13.08
N TYR A 127 3.63 12.65 -12.79
CA TYR A 127 3.88 11.28 -12.37
C TYR A 127 4.62 10.49 -13.44
N HIS A 128 4.05 10.37 -14.66
CA HIS A 128 4.68 9.63 -15.75
C HIS A 128 6.11 10.09 -16.04
N LEU A 129 6.36 11.40 -16.12
CA LEU A 129 7.70 11.91 -16.41
C LEU A 129 8.74 11.54 -15.32
N LYS A 130 8.31 11.45 -14.06
CA LYS A 130 9.18 11.12 -12.92
C LYS A 130 9.38 9.61 -12.76
N THR A 131 8.41 8.79 -13.13
CA THR A 131 8.42 7.33 -12.91
C THR A 131 8.86 6.53 -14.12
N THR A 132 8.64 7.02 -15.33
CA THR A 132 9.05 6.34 -16.56
C THR A 132 10.58 6.35 -16.68
N LYS A 133 11.20 5.28 -16.20
CA LYS A 133 12.62 4.93 -16.38
C LYS A 133 12.82 3.79 -17.40
N HIS A 134 11.79 3.45 -18.18
CA HIS A 134 11.78 2.27 -19.05
C HIS A 134 11.73 2.56 -20.56
N ASP A 135 11.64 3.82 -20.98
CA ASP A 135 11.54 4.14 -22.41
C ASP A 135 12.92 4.08 -23.07
N ASP A 136 12.94 3.51 -24.27
CA ASP A 136 14.05 3.60 -25.21
C ASP A 136 14.55 5.07 -25.27
N PRO A 137 15.87 5.32 -25.10
CA PRO A 137 16.44 6.65 -25.25
C PRO A 137 15.96 7.42 -26.49
N GLN A 138 15.63 6.73 -27.60
CA GLN A 138 15.11 7.36 -28.81
C GLN A 138 13.68 7.90 -28.66
N GLU A 139 12.78 7.17 -28.01
CA GLU A 139 11.40 7.59 -27.81
C GLU A 139 11.31 8.80 -26.88
N ARG A 140 12.19 8.84 -25.88
CA ARG A 140 12.31 9.97 -24.94
C ARG A 140 12.79 11.25 -25.63
N HIS A 141 13.71 11.14 -26.58
CA HIS A 141 14.19 12.28 -27.37
C HIS A 141 13.09 12.81 -28.30
N GLN A 142 12.38 11.92 -29.00
CA GLN A 142 11.26 12.26 -29.87
C GLN A 142 10.18 13.04 -29.10
N LYS A 143 9.79 12.55 -27.92
CA LYS A 143 8.74 13.16 -27.07
C LYS A 143 9.18 14.49 -26.43
N ALA A 144 10.46 14.64 -26.12
CA ALA A 144 11.02 15.91 -25.64
C ALA A 144 11.04 17.00 -26.73
N MET A 145 11.27 16.60 -27.99
CA MET A 145 11.18 17.48 -29.17
C MET A 145 9.73 17.87 -29.49
N GLU A 146 8.78 16.93 -29.39
CA GLU A 146 7.34 17.23 -29.54
C GLU A 146 6.81 18.22 -28.50
N LEU A 147 7.39 18.20 -27.29
CA LEU A 147 7.04 19.11 -26.19
C LEU A 147 7.85 20.42 -26.17
N GLY A 148 8.68 20.69 -27.18
CA GLY A 148 9.41 21.96 -27.35
C GLY A 148 10.48 22.22 -26.28
N LYS A 149 11.10 21.17 -25.72
CA LYS A 149 12.16 21.30 -24.70
C LYS A 149 13.55 21.13 -25.31
N GLU A 150 14.09 22.21 -25.86
CA GLU A 150 15.36 22.27 -26.60
C GLU A 150 16.63 21.88 -25.79
N ASN A 151 16.57 21.69 -24.46
CA ASN A 151 17.75 21.47 -23.61
C ASN A 151 17.63 20.23 -22.69
N PHE A 152 17.50 19.03 -23.27
CA PHE A 152 17.35 17.78 -22.51
C PHE A 152 18.67 17.10 -22.08
N PHE A 153 19.79 17.38 -22.76
CA PHE A 153 21.08 16.70 -22.53
C PHE A 153 21.79 17.06 -21.21
N ALA A 154 21.45 18.17 -20.57
CA ALA A 154 22.07 18.58 -19.30
C ALA A 154 21.50 17.84 -18.06
N ALA A 155 20.35 17.15 -18.19
CA ALA A 155 19.70 16.46 -17.08
C ALA A 155 20.13 14.99 -16.92
N GLU A 156 20.85 14.44 -17.90
CA GLU A 156 21.14 13.00 -17.99
C GLU A 156 22.30 12.55 -17.08
N GLU A 157 23.33 13.37 -16.86
CA GLU A 157 24.47 12.97 -16.02
C GLU A 157 24.16 12.93 -14.51
N VAL A 158 23.16 13.69 -14.03
CA VAL A 158 22.80 13.72 -12.60
C VAL A 158 21.95 12.51 -12.20
N ASN A 159 21.32 11.81 -13.15
CA ASN A 159 20.31 10.79 -12.88
C ASN A 159 20.85 9.34 -12.87
N LYS A 160 22.14 9.14 -13.19
CA LYS A 160 22.75 7.80 -13.32
C LYS A 160 23.33 7.23 -12.02
N SER A 161 23.48 8.04 -10.97
CA SER A 161 24.11 7.63 -9.69
C SER A 161 23.27 7.86 -8.44
N ALA A 162 22.04 8.36 -8.56
CA ALA A 162 21.13 8.41 -7.42
C ALA A 162 20.74 6.97 -7.05
N GLU A 163 21.48 6.38 -6.11
CA GLU A 163 21.11 5.15 -5.43
C GLU A 163 19.62 5.22 -5.09
N LYS A 164 18.83 4.32 -5.68
CA LYS A 164 17.37 4.35 -5.54
C LYS A 164 17.04 3.83 -4.16
N PHE A 165 16.81 4.72 -3.20
CA PHE A 165 16.30 4.36 -1.89
C PHE A 165 14.80 4.61 -1.81
N VAL A 166 14.11 3.74 -1.07
CA VAL A 166 12.78 4.00 -0.53
C VAL A 166 12.97 4.44 0.91
N GLU A 167 12.36 5.57 1.27
CA GLU A 167 12.29 6.03 2.65
C GLU A 167 10.98 5.51 3.25
N VAL A 168 11.10 4.83 4.39
CA VAL A 168 9.97 4.30 5.16
C VAL A 168 9.94 5.03 6.49
N PHE A 169 8.75 5.37 6.95
CA PHE A 169 8.53 6.10 8.20
C PHE A 169 7.64 5.29 9.14
N GLY A 170 7.90 5.42 10.44
CA GLY A 170 7.14 4.75 11.50
C GLY A 170 6.90 5.68 12.68
N TRP A 171 5.68 5.66 13.22
CA TRP A 171 5.24 6.57 14.27
C TRP A 171 4.94 5.81 15.56
N PRO A 172 5.91 5.67 16.48
CA PRO A 172 5.70 4.88 17.69
C PRO A 172 4.71 5.58 18.62
N THR A 173 4.01 4.78 19.44
CA THR A 173 3.04 5.28 20.44
C THR A 173 3.68 6.17 21.50
N THR A 174 5.00 6.06 21.69
CA THR A 174 5.80 6.90 22.59
C THR A 174 6.09 8.31 22.04
N GLY A 175 5.74 8.58 20.79
CA GLY A 175 6.06 9.83 20.09
C GLY A 175 7.43 9.84 19.40
N GLY A 176 7.65 10.87 18.58
CA GLY A 176 8.76 10.93 17.63
C GLY A 176 8.47 10.19 16.32
N VAL A 177 9.48 10.02 15.48
CA VAL A 177 9.37 9.30 14.21
C VAL A 177 10.63 8.50 13.94
N TRP A 178 10.47 7.27 13.46
CA TRP A 178 11.53 6.47 12.88
C TRP A 178 11.58 6.68 11.38
N ALA A 179 12.78 6.80 10.82
CA ALA A 179 13.00 6.84 9.38
C ALA A 179 14.04 5.80 8.98
N LEU A 180 13.75 5.04 7.92
CA LEU A 180 14.60 4.00 7.38
C LEU A 180 14.79 4.23 5.88
N LYS A 181 16.03 4.28 5.43
CA LYS A 181 16.37 4.34 4.00
C LYS A 181 16.76 2.95 3.53
N VAL A 182 15.98 2.37 2.61
CA VAL A 182 16.21 1.01 2.09
C VAL A 182 16.49 1.07 0.60
N PRO A 183 17.56 0.45 0.09
CA PRO A 183 17.78 0.31 -1.35
C PRO A 183 16.57 -0.38 -2.01
N THR A 184 16.16 0.09 -3.19
CA THR A 184 14.97 -0.41 -3.90
C THR A 184 15.16 -1.87 -4.36
N ASP A 185 16.40 -2.32 -4.52
CA ASP A 185 16.77 -3.70 -4.86
C ASP A 185 16.75 -4.65 -3.65
N LYS A 186 16.75 -4.13 -2.42
CA LYS A 186 16.64 -4.91 -1.17
C LYS A 186 15.20 -4.99 -0.69
N VAL A 187 14.34 -5.63 -1.50
CA VAL A 187 12.90 -5.88 -1.26
C VAL A 187 12.62 -6.84 -0.09
N HIS A 188 13.63 -7.20 0.71
CA HIS A 188 13.49 -8.00 1.92
C HIS A 188 13.28 -7.13 3.16
N SER A 189 12.45 -6.10 3.06
CA SER A 189 11.89 -5.36 4.19
C SER A 189 10.79 -6.16 4.93
N PHE A 190 10.89 -7.51 4.92
CA PHE A 190 9.88 -8.42 5.46
C PHE A 190 9.50 -8.05 6.90
N GLY A 191 10.47 -7.69 7.75
CA GLY A 191 10.17 -7.29 9.13
C GLY A 191 9.24 -6.07 9.22
N VAL A 192 9.41 -5.09 8.32
CA VAL A 192 8.60 -3.87 8.28
C VAL A 192 7.21 -4.16 7.73
N ARG A 193 7.12 -4.92 6.62
CA ARG A 193 5.84 -5.25 5.97
C ARG A 193 5.00 -6.30 6.72
N ASN A 194 5.65 -7.13 7.54
CA ASN A 194 4.99 -8.17 8.35
C ASN A 194 4.60 -7.67 9.74
N ALA A 195 4.89 -6.42 10.09
CA ALA A 195 4.45 -5.84 11.36
C ALA A 195 2.91 -5.83 11.42
N PHE A 196 2.34 -6.05 12.61
CA PHE A 196 0.91 -5.91 12.86
C PHE A 196 0.56 -4.56 13.47
N THR A 197 1.54 -3.88 14.05
CA THR A 197 1.35 -2.57 14.70
C THR A 197 2.44 -1.58 14.29
N MET A 198 2.16 -0.29 14.45
CA MET A 198 3.14 0.76 14.17
C MET A 198 4.39 0.66 15.07
N ASP A 199 4.22 0.22 16.32
CA ASP A 199 5.36 0.00 17.23
C ASP A 199 6.23 -1.19 16.78
N GLU A 200 5.63 -2.28 16.29
CA GLU A 200 6.37 -3.39 15.69
C GLU A 200 7.09 -2.96 14.42
N LYS A 201 6.45 -2.14 13.58
CA LYS A 201 7.06 -1.56 12.38
C LYS A 201 8.28 -0.71 12.74
N CYS A 202 8.16 0.14 13.75
CA CYS A 202 9.28 0.95 14.27
C CYS A 202 10.43 0.07 14.78
N ARG A 203 10.13 -1.00 15.51
CA ARG A 203 11.14 -1.94 16.01
C ARG A 203 11.86 -2.66 14.86
N ALA A 204 11.13 -3.07 13.82
CA ALA A 204 11.74 -3.65 12.63
C ALA A 204 12.66 -2.64 11.93
N MET A 205 12.25 -1.37 11.85
CA MET A 205 13.08 -0.30 11.30
C MET A 205 14.36 -0.08 12.12
N GLU A 206 14.27 -0.07 13.45
CA GLU A 206 15.42 0.01 14.35
C GLU A 206 16.42 -1.12 14.08
N MET A 207 15.94 -2.37 13.99
CA MET A 207 16.79 -3.55 13.72
C MET A 207 17.49 -3.48 12.35
N MET A 208 16.94 -2.72 11.41
CA MET A 208 17.49 -2.51 10.06
C MET A 208 18.41 -1.29 9.96
N GLY A 209 18.71 -0.61 11.07
CA GLY A 209 19.55 0.59 11.08
C GLY A 209 18.80 1.87 10.76
N GLY A 210 17.48 1.90 11.01
CA GLY A 210 16.69 3.12 10.99
C GLY A 210 17.20 4.14 12.03
N VAL A 211 16.83 5.40 11.84
CA VAL A 211 17.19 6.50 12.73
C VAL A 211 15.92 7.04 13.39
N PHE A 212 15.97 7.22 14.71
CA PHE A 212 14.91 7.85 15.48
C PHE A 212 15.11 9.36 15.56
N TYR A 213 14.05 10.10 15.32
CA TYR A 213 13.97 11.54 15.46
C TYR A 213 12.92 11.88 16.53
N ALA A 214 13.37 12.47 17.63
CA ALA A 214 12.47 12.89 18.70
C ALA A 214 11.51 14.01 18.24
N GLN A 215 12.00 14.92 17.40
CA GLN A 215 11.21 15.92 16.70
C GLN A 215 11.06 15.51 15.23
N PRO A 216 9.83 15.24 14.74
CA PRO A 216 9.63 14.81 13.36
C PRO A 216 10.15 15.78 12.29
N ASN A 217 10.15 17.08 12.59
CA ASN A 217 10.68 18.12 11.70
C ASN A 217 12.21 18.07 11.51
N ASP A 218 12.93 17.35 12.36
CA ASP A 218 14.37 17.14 12.21
C ASP A 218 14.68 16.03 11.17
N CYS A 219 13.67 15.29 10.73
CA CYS A 219 13.82 14.22 9.75
C CYS A 219 13.87 14.80 8.33
N PRO A 220 15.02 14.74 7.62
CA PRO A 220 15.18 15.44 6.34
C PRO A 220 14.35 14.84 5.19
N GLY A 221 13.91 13.59 5.33
CA GLY A 221 13.09 12.89 4.33
C GLY A 221 11.58 13.11 4.51
N LEU A 222 11.17 13.72 5.61
CA LEU A 222 9.78 13.81 6.01
C LEU A 222 9.27 15.25 5.81
N ASP A 223 8.43 15.44 4.81
CA ASP A 223 7.85 16.74 4.51
C ASP A 223 6.52 16.96 5.26
N LEU A 224 6.61 17.66 6.39
CA LEU A 224 5.48 17.99 7.26
C LEU A 224 5.02 19.45 7.14
N ALA A 225 5.60 20.25 6.23
CA ALA A 225 5.24 21.66 6.10
C ALA A 225 3.81 21.80 5.54
N PRO A 226 2.94 22.67 6.08
CA PRO A 226 1.60 22.85 5.52
C PRO A 226 1.66 23.26 4.04
N SER A 227 0.81 22.66 3.22
CA SER A 227 0.65 22.94 1.78
C SER A 227 -0.17 24.19 1.54
#